data_AF-A0P4X9-F1
#
_entry.id   AF-A0P4X9-F1
#
_cell.length_a   1.000
_cell.length_b   1.000
_cell.length_c   1.000
_cell.angle_alpha   90.00
_cell.angle_beta   90.00
_cell.angle_gamma   90.00
#
_symmetry.space_group_name_H-M   'P 1'
#
loop_
_entity.id
_entity.type
_entity.pdbx_description
1 polymer ?
#
loop_
_entity_poly.entity_id
_entity_poly.type
_entity_poly.pdbx_seq_one_letter_code
_entity_poly.pdbx_strand_id
1 'polypeptide(L)'
;MSFIIIKLIVTTLLIVFITEIAKFSDRLGAFIASLPLITFIAIFWMYFEGQDYEKISNHAFYTFWYVIPTLPMFILFPWLIKTFGFWLAVIFSIILTILCFIIFTYILKRFNIHLI
;
A
#
# COMPACT_ATOMS: atom_id res chain seq x y z
N MET A 1 11.30 23.39 5.54
CA MET A 1 9.87 23.49 5.90
C MET A 1 8.95 23.61 4.69
N SER A 2 9.18 24.53 3.74
CA SER A 2 8.36 24.65 2.51
C SER A 2 8.18 23.32 1.75
N PHE A 3 9.24 22.53 1.58
CA PHE A 3 9.16 21.24 0.91
C PHE A 3 8.23 20.23 1.61
N ILE A 4 8.27 20.14 2.94
CA ILE A 4 7.38 19.25 3.72
C ILE A 4 5.92 19.68 3.58
N ILE A 5 5.65 20.98 3.56
CA ILE A 5 4.29 21.52 3.36
C ILE A 5 3.75 21.09 1.99
N ILE A 6 4.58 21.15 0.94
CA ILE A 6 4.21 20.67 -0.40
C ILE A 6 3.89 19.16 -0.36
N LYS A 7 4.73 18.35 0.30
CA LYS A 7 4.47 16.91 0.46
C LYS A 7 3.12 16.65 1.12
N LEU A 8 2.80 17.39 2.19
CA LEU A 8 1.53 17.25 2.92
C LEU A 8 0.33 17.63 2.05
N ILE A 9 0.39 18.76 1.35
CA ILE A 9 -0.69 19.21 0.45
C ILE A 9 -0.93 18.18 -0.64
N VAL A 10 0.12 17.75 -1.36
CA VAL A 10 -0.03 16.78 -2.45
C VAL A 10 -0.57 15.45 -1.96
N THR A 11 -0.05 14.93 -0.84
CA THR A 11 -0.50 13.64 -0.27
C THR A 11 -1.96 13.71 0.17
N THR A 12 -2.35 14.80 0.83
CA THR A 12 -3.74 14.96 1.31
C THR A 12 -4.71 15.13 0.14
N LEU A 13 -4.35 15.95 -0.86
CA LEU A 13 -5.16 16.12 -2.06
C LEU A 13 -5.34 14.81 -2.82
N LEU A 14 -4.30 13.99 -2.93
CA LEU A 14 -4.38 12.67 -3.55
C LEU A 14 -5.39 11.77 -2.81
N ILE A 15 -5.30 11.68 -1.49
CA ILE A 15 -6.21 10.85 -0.68
C ILE A 15 -7.65 11.32 -0.85
N VAL A 16 -7.89 12.63 -0.70
CA VAL A 16 -9.22 13.22 -0.88
C VAL A 16 -9.76 12.91 -2.28
N PHE A 17 -8.96 13.14 -3.32
CA PHE A 17 -9.32 12.86 -4.70
C PHE A 17 -9.75 11.40 -4.92
N ILE A 18 -8.96 10.43 -4.43
CA ILE A 18 -9.29 9.01 -4.53
C ILE A 18 -10.62 8.72 -3.81
N THR A 19 -10.81 9.26 -2.61
CA THR A 19 -12.04 9.02 -1.83
C THR A 19 -13.28 9.66 -2.47
N GLU A 20 -13.16 10.84 -3.09
CA GLU A 20 -14.28 11.47 -3.79
C GLU A 20 -14.67 10.71 -5.06
N ILE A 21 -13.69 10.19 -5.82
CA ILE A 21 -13.99 9.34 -6.98
C ILE A 21 -14.67 8.04 -6.56
N ALA A 22 -14.22 7.43 -5.46
CA ALA A 22 -14.83 6.22 -4.93
C ALA A 22 -16.31 6.42 -4.55
N LYS A 23 -16.70 7.59 -4.04
CA LYS A 23 -18.12 7.93 -3.77
C LYS A 23 -18.97 7.98 -5.04
N PHE A 24 -18.39 8.40 -6.17
CA PHE A 24 -19.10 8.49 -7.44
C PHE A 24 -19.16 7.14 -8.16
N SER A 25 -18.07 6.37 -8.13
CA SER A 25 -17.99 5.05 -8.75
C SER A 25 -17.03 4.14 -8.01
N ASP A 26 -17.57 3.07 -7.40
CA ASP A 26 -16.77 2.06 -6.71
C ASP A 26 -15.71 1.43 -7.63
N ARG A 27 -16.04 1.21 -8.91
CA ARG A 27 -15.13 0.59 -9.89
C ARG A 27 -13.98 1.52 -10.25
N LEU A 28 -14.25 2.80 -10.53
CA LEU A 28 -13.19 3.77 -10.82
C LEU A 28 -12.35 4.06 -9.57
N GLY A 29 -12.99 4.18 -8.41
CA GLY A 29 -12.31 4.33 -7.13
C GLY A 29 -11.35 3.19 -6.86
N ALA A 30 -11.81 1.93 -7.01
CA ALA A 30 -10.97 0.75 -6.85
C ALA A 30 -9.82 0.68 -7.88
N PHE A 31 -10.07 1.04 -9.14
CA PHE A 31 -9.03 1.10 -10.17
C PHE A 31 -7.93 2.10 -9.80
N ILE A 32 -8.29 3.34 -9.45
CA ILE A 32 -7.33 4.38 -9.08
C ILE A 32 -6.60 3.99 -7.79
N ALA A 33 -7.31 3.46 -6.79
CA ALA A 33 -6.71 3.01 -5.54
C ALA A 33 -5.74 1.83 -5.72
N SER A 34 -5.90 1.01 -6.76
CA SER A 34 -4.97 -0.10 -7.08
C SER A 34 -3.67 0.37 -7.73
N LEU A 35 -3.64 1.59 -8.28
CA LEU A 35 -2.43 2.14 -8.88
C LEU A 35 -1.40 2.49 -7.80
N PRO A 36 -0.10 2.29 -8.05
CA PRO A 36 0.96 2.61 -7.10
C PRO A 36 1.26 4.12 -7.04
N LEU A 37 0.23 4.97 -6.99
CA LEU A 37 0.35 6.43 -7.00
C LEU A 37 1.18 6.95 -5.83
N ILE A 38 0.94 6.39 -4.64
CA ILE A 38 1.70 6.74 -3.42
C ILE A 38 3.18 6.40 -3.61
N THR A 39 3.49 5.21 -4.12
CA THR A 39 4.87 4.78 -4.38
C THR A 39 5.54 5.63 -5.45
N PHE A 40 4.83 5.97 -6.53
CA PHE A 40 5.36 6.87 -7.57
C PHE A 40 5.70 8.25 -7.01
N ILE A 41 4.79 8.82 -6.22
CA ILE A 41 5.01 10.05 -5.48
C ILE A 41 6.25 9.92 -4.58
N ALA A 42 6.35 8.87 -3.77
CA ALA A 42 7.51 8.67 -2.90
C ALA A 42 8.83 8.61 -3.69
N ILE A 43 8.86 7.91 -4.82
CA ILE A 43 10.03 7.82 -5.71
C ILE A 43 10.44 9.18 -6.27
N PHE A 44 9.49 9.99 -6.75
CA PHE A 44 9.80 11.35 -7.21
C PHE A 44 10.38 12.19 -6.07
N TRP A 45 9.89 12.02 -4.85
CA TRP A 45 10.34 12.83 -3.72
C TRP A 45 11.78 12.41 -3.35
N MET A 46 12.06 11.11 -3.34
CA MET A 46 13.41 10.56 -3.17
C MET A 46 14.38 11.09 -4.23
N TYR A 47 13.94 11.18 -5.49
CA TYR A 47 14.74 11.75 -6.57
C TYR A 47 15.07 13.22 -6.33
N PHE A 48 14.08 14.05 -5.99
CA PHE A 48 14.30 15.48 -5.69
C PHE A 48 15.10 15.71 -4.41
N GLU A 49 15.08 14.76 -3.48
CA GLU A 49 15.91 14.75 -2.27
C GLU A 49 17.34 14.23 -2.52
N GLY A 50 17.69 13.94 -3.77
CA GLY A 50 19.03 13.48 -4.16
C GLY A 50 19.39 12.09 -3.63
N GLN A 51 18.39 11.23 -3.40
CA GLN A 51 18.65 9.84 -3.04
C GLN A 51 19.28 9.08 -4.21
N ASP A 52 20.15 8.13 -3.87
CA ASP A 52 20.81 7.29 -4.87
C ASP A 52 19.82 6.43 -5.66
N TYR A 53 20.10 6.19 -6.95
CA TYR A 53 19.26 5.40 -7.84
C TYR A 53 19.10 3.95 -7.36
N GLU A 54 20.10 3.36 -6.70
CA GLU A 54 20.00 2.04 -6.09
C GLU A 54 18.94 2.02 -5.00
N LYS A 55 18.89 3.07 -4.16
CA LYS A 55 17.88 3.19 -3.10
C LYS A 55 16.47 3.38 -3.67
N ILE A 56 16.33 4.14 -4.74
CA ILE A 56 15.06 4.32 -5.46
C ILE A 56 14.60 2.98 -6.08
N SER A 57 15.52 2.25 -6.73
CA SER A 57 15.25 0.93 -7.32
C SER A 57 14.83 -0.09 -6.25
N ASN A 58 15.57 -0.13 -5.13
CA ASN A 58 15.26 -0.99 -4.00
C ASN A 58 13.87 -0.69 -3.41
N HIS A 59 13.48 0.58 -3.33
CA HIS A 59 12.13 0.94 -2.88
C HIS A 59 11.05 0.30 -3.75
N ALA A 60 11.20 0.32 -5.08
CA ALA A 60 10.27 -0.34 -5.99
C ALA A 60 10.29 -1.88 -5.84
N PHE A 61 11.47 -2.48 -5.75
CA PHE A 61 11.65 -3.92 -5.59
C PHE A 61 11.01 -4.45 -4.29
N TYR A 62 11.29 -3.82 -3.16
CA TYR A 62 10.68 -4.20 -1.88
C TYR A 62 9.17 -3.99 -1.89
N THR A 63 8.69 -2.87 -2.45
CA THR A 63 7.25 -2.60 -2.56
C THR A 63 6.54 -3.71 -3.33
N PHE A 64 7.11 -4.20 -4.44
CA PHE A 64 6.54 -5.31 -5.19
C PHE A 64 6.32 -6.56 -4.31
N TRP A 65 7.34 -6.96 -3.55
CA TRP A 65 7.23 -8.12 -2.67
C TRP A 65 6.25 -7.90 -1.52
N TYR A 66 6.19 -6.68 -0.96
CA TYR A 66 5.28 -6.36 0.14
C TYR A 66 3.81 -6.25 -0.27
N VAL A 67 3.50 -6.01 -1.54
CA VAL A 67 2.11 -6.01 -2.03
C VAL A 67 1.53 -7.43 -2.05
N ILE A 68 2.32 -8.46 -2.34
CA ILE A 68 1.82 -9.85 -2.45
C ILE A 68 1.11 -10.32 -1.15
N PRO A 69 1.70 -10.21 0.05
CA PRO A 69 1.04 -10.63 1.28
C PRO A 69 -0.15 -9.74 1.71
N THR A 70 -0.39 -8.59 1.08
CA THR A 70 -1.60 -7.77 1.34
C THR A 70 -2.78 -8.19 0.47
N LEU A 71 -2.56 -8.88 -0.67
CA LEU A 71 -3.62 -9.30 -1.59
C LEU A 71 -4.73 -10.17 -0.95
N PRO A 72 -4.43 -11.13 -0.04
CA PRO A 72 -5.47 -11.95 0.59
C PRO A 72 -6.54 -11.13 1.33
N MET A 73 -6.17 -9.96 1.88
CA MET A 73 -7.13 -9.06 2.52
C MET A 73 -8.23 -8.61 1.55
N PHE A 74 -7.90 -8.25 0.30
CA PHE A 74 -8.90 -7.77 -0.66
C PHE A 74 -9.96 -8.83 -1.01
N ILE A 75 -9.61 -10.12 -0.90
CA ILE A 75 -10.52 -11.24 -1.15
C ILE A 75 -11.39 -11.53 0.08
N LEU A 76 -10.79 -11.50 1.27
CA LEU A 76 -11.47 -11.89 2.51
C LEU A 76 -12.26 -10.75 3.17
N PHE A 77 -11.85 -9.50 2.98
CA PHE A 77 -12.51 -8.33 3.57
C PHE A 77 -14.00 -8.20 3.21
N PRO A 78 -14.44 -8.41 1.94
CA PRO A 78 -15.86 -8.37 1.58
C PRO A 78 -16.72 -9.42 2.30
N TRP A 79 -16.14 -10.56 2.67
CA TRP A 79 -16.84 -11.59 3.46
C TRP A 79 -16.83 -11.25 4.96
N LEU A 80 -15.69 -10.77 5.48
CA LEU A 80 -15.55 -10.36 6.88
C LEU A 80 -16.52 -9.22 7.24
N ILE A 81 -16.63 -8.20 6.38
CA ILE A 81 -17.50 -7.04 6.64
C ILE A 81 -18.98 -7.42 6.66
N LYS A 82 -19.40 -8.40 5.84
CA LYS A 82 -20.78 -8.91 5.83
C LYS A 82 -21.11 -9.71 7.09
N THR A 83 -20.14 -10.42 7.65
CA THR A 83 -20.35 -11.35 8.78
C THR A 83 -20.17 -10.67 10.14
N PHE A 84 -19.16 -9.82 10.30
CA PHE A 84 -18.76 -9.26 11.59
C PHE A 84 -18.96 -7.73 11.69
N GLY A 85 -19.40 -7.09 10.60
CA GLY A 85 -19.46 -5.63 10.51
C GLY A 85 -18.10 -4.98 10.30
N PHE A 86 -18.08 -3.67 10.12
CA PHE A 86 -16.90 -2.91 9.69
C PHE A 86 -15.72 -3.03 10.66
N TRP A 87 -15.91 -2.69 11.94
CA TRP A 87 -14.81 -2.58 12.90
C TRP A 87 -14.11 -3.92 13.15
N LEU A 88 -14.88 -4.99 13.33
CA LEU A 88 -14.31 -6.33 13.52
C LEU A 88 -13.64 -6.83 12.23
N ALA A 89 -14.21 -6.56 11.05
CA ALA A 89 -13.59 -6.91 9.77
C ALA A 89 -12.22 -6.25 9.58
N VAL A 90 -12.07 -4.99 9.98
CA VAL A 90 -10.77 -4.28 9.96
C VAL A 90 -9.76 -4.98 10.87
N ILE A 91 -10.12 -5.30 12.11
CA ILE A 91 -9.24 -5.99 13.06
C ILE A 91 -8.79 -7.35 12.50
N PHE A 92 -9.74 -8.16 12.03
CA PHE A 92 -9.40 -9.47 11.44
C PHE A 92 -8.50 -9.34 10.21
N SER A 93 -8.70 -8.31 9.40
CA SER A 93 -7.89 -8.08 8.20
C SER A 93 -6.47 -7.63 8.52
N ILE A 94 -6.28 -6.84 9.58
CA ILE A 94 -4.95 -6.48 10.09
C ILE A 94 -4.23 -7.75 10.59
N ILE A 95 -4.89 -8.56 11.41
CA ILE A 95 -4.32 -9.82 11.93
C ILE A 95 -3.94 -10.75 10.78
N LEU A 96 -4.85 -10.94 9.81
CA LEU A 96 -4.61 -11.73 8.60
C LEU A 96 -3.38 -11.23 7.84
N THR A 97 -3.29 -9.91 7.60
CA THR A 97 -2.17 -9.32 6.85
C THR A 97 -0.85 -9.58 7.57
N ILE A 98 -0.79 -9.38 8.89
CA ILE A 98 0.41 -9.66 9.70
C ILE A 98 0.81 -11.13 9.56
N LEU A 99 -0.14 -12.07 9.69
CA LEU A 99 0.13 -13.51 9.52
C LEU A 99 0.65 -13.82 8.12
N CYS A 100 0.04 -13.26 7.07
CA CYS A 100 0.49 -13.41 5.69
C CYS A 100 1.91 -12.88 5.51
N PHE A 101 2.25 -11.73 6.07
CA PHE A 101 3.61 -11.17 6.01
C PHE A 101 4.64 -12.08 6.68
N ILE A 102 4.34 -12.60 7.87
CA ILE A 102 5.23 -13.52 8.60
C ILE A 102 5.48 -14.76 7.74
N ILE A 103 4.42 -15.42 7.29
CA ILE A 103 4.52 -16.64 6.46
C ILE A 103 5.30 -16.35 5.17
N PHE A 104 4.97 -15.25 4.49
CA PHE A 104 5.58 -14.88 3.21
C PHE A 104 7.08 -14.59 3.35
N THR A 105 7.47 -13.87 4.40
CA THR A 105 8.89 -13.60 4.69
C THR A 105 9.67 -14.88 4.96
N TYR A 106 9.10 -15.83 5.72
CA TYR A 106 9.72 -17.13 5.94
C TYR A 106 9.87 -17.95 4.65
N ILE A 107 8.89 -17.87 3.74
CA ILE A 107 8.96 -18.54 2.44
C ILE A 107 10.07 -17.92 1.59
N LEU A 108 10.11 -16.59 1.46
CA LEU A 108 11.10 -15.90 0.64
C LEU A 108 12.53 -16.03 1.15
N LYS A 109 12.72 -16.17 2.45
CA LYS A 109 14.02 -16.50 3.04
C LYS A 109 14.60 -17.80 2.49
N ARG A 110 13.76 -18.79 2.11
CA ARG A 110 14.22 -20.03 1.46
C ARG A 110 14.76 -19.82 0.05
N PHE A 111 14.41 -18.70 -0.59
CA PHE A 111 14.84 -18.30 -1.92
C PHE A 111 15.95 -17.23 -1.89
N ASN A 112 16.60 -17.01 -0.74
CA ASN A 112 17.61 -15.96 -0.52
C ASN A 112 17.10 -14.52 -0.73
N ILE A 113 15.79 -14.30 -0.66
CA ILE A 113 15.20 -12.95 -0.70
C ILE A 113 14.93 -12.51 0.75
N HIS A 114 15.72 -11.56 1.23
CA HIS A 114 15.62 -11.01 2.58
C HIS A 114 14.79 -9.73 2.56
N LEU A 115 13.54 -9.83 3.02
CA LEU A 115 12.67 -8.67 3.23
C LEU A 115 12.85 -8.06 4.62
N ILE A 116 13.16 -8.90 5.62
CA ILE A 116 13.40 -8.55 7.04
C ILE A 116 14.64 -9.30 7.51
#